data_AF-A0A964ILQ4-F1
#
_entry.id   AF-A0A964ILQ4-F1
#
_cell.length_a   1.000
_cell.length_b   1.000
_cell.length_c   1.000
_cell.angle_alpha   90.00
_cell.angle_beta   90.00
_cell.angle_gamma   90.00
#
_symmetry.space_group_name_H-M   'P 1'
#
loop_
_entity.id
_entity.type
_entity.pdbx_description
1 polymer ?
#
loop_
_entity_poly.entity_id
_entity_poly.type
_entity_poly.pdbx_seq_one_letter_code
_entity_poly.pdbx_strand_id
1 'polypeptide(L)'
;MARRHHYRQGLARHVGRQTRPLAFRRVGPHRRDQPARSAARGQVGRALILESAFLRDLERAHRRGVTGGALEFLEANQDARLYLPFVVAGEIASGISMRDRARWEAFLAPYYVLPLTPDVSWQYGRAFRHLRNNRNLIDRNDLWIAATGLAYEMPVVTRNVEHFRRVPGLEVESY
;
A
#
# COMPACT_ATOMS: atom_id res chain seq x y z
N MET A 1 10.37 -38.15 -5.32
CA MET A 1 8.90 -38.30 -5.33
C MET A 1 8.29 -37.48 -4.20
N ALA A 2 7.36 -36.58 -4.57
CA ALA A 2 6.30 -35.93 -3.81
C ALA A 2 6.48 -35.58 -2.30
N ARG A 3 6.61 -34.27 -2.01
CA ARG A 3 5.87 -33.61 -0.91
C ARG A 3 5.43 -32.20 -1.34
N ARG A 4 4.34 -32.14 -2.10
CA ARG A 4 3.54 -30.93 -2.36
C ARG A 4 2.35 -30.96 -1.39
N HIS A 5 2.42 -30.31 -0.23
CA HIS A 5 1.23 -29.94 0.55
C HIS A 5 1.59 -28.87 1.61
N HIS A 6 0.63 -27.98 1.86
CA HIS A 6 0.63 -26.84 2.81
C HIS A 6 1.27 -25.53 2.32
N TYR A 7 0.52 -24.77 1.51
CA TYR A 7 0.46 -23.31 1.65
C TYR A 7 -0.76 -22.75 0.89
N ARG A 8 -1.96 -23.18 1.32
CA ARG A 8 -3.26 -22.74 0.79
C ARG A 8 -4.17 -22.17 1.89
N GLN A 9 -3.61 -21.79 3.04
CA GLN A 9 -4.39 -21.53 4.27
C GLN A 9 -3.96 -20.27 5.05
N GLY A 10 -3.34 -19.28 4.41
CA GLY A 10 -3.01 -17.99 5.04
C GLY A 10 -4.07 -16.88 4.90
N LEU A 11 -4.99 -16.99 3.93
CA LEU A 11 -6.07 -16.02 3.71
C LEU A 11 -7.46 -16.68 3.53
N ALA A 12 -7.57 -17.98 3.77
CA ALA A 12 -8.73 -18.81 3.42
C ALA A 12 -9.21 -19.71 4.58
N ARG A 13 -9.14 -19.22 5.81
CA ARG A 13 -9.93 -19.77 6.91
C ARG A 13 -10.70 -18.63 7.52
N HIS A 14 -11.87 -18.35 6.95
CA HIS A 14 -13.11 -17.85 7.56
C HIS A 14 -14.06 -17.53 6.40
N VAL A 15 -14.44 -18.55 5.62
CA VAL A 15 -15.44 -18.43 4.55
C VAL A 15 -16.31 -19.69 4.55
N GLY A 16 -17.53 -19.55 5.07
CA GLY A 16 -18.65 -20.36 4.63
C GLY A 16 -19.22 -19.74 3.35
N ARG A 17 -19.37 -20.57 2.32
CA ARG A 17 -20.03 -20.34 1.01
C ARG A 17 -19.33 -19.44 -0.02
N GLN A 18 -18.73 -20.14 -0.98
CA GLN A 18 -18.64 -19.85 -2.42
C GLN A 18 -18.39 -18.40 -2.85
N THR A 19 -17.12 -18.00 -2.81
CA THR A 19 -16.55 -17.02 -3.74
C THR A 19 -15.21 -17.55 -4.24
N ARG A 20 -14.93 -17.37 -5.53
CA ARG A 20 -13.67 -17.82 -6.17
C ARG A 20 -12.48 -17.14 -5.45
N PRO A 21 -11.41 -17.86 -5.10
CA PRO A 21 -10.26 -17.25 -4.45
C PRO A 21 -9.50 -16.35 -5.42
N LEU A 22 -9.30 -15.07 -5.05
CA LEU A 22 -8.34 -14.18 -5.71
C LEU A 22 -6.94 -14.80 -5.60
N ALA A 23 -6.40 -15.24 -6.73
CA ALA A 23 -5.10 -15.88 -6.80
C ALA A 23 -4.00 -14.82 -6.89
N PHE A 24 -3.54 -14.33 -5.74
CA PHE A 24 -2.37 -13.45 -5.68
C PHE A 24 -1.09 -14.23 -6.02
N ARG A 25 -0.32 -13.72 -6.96
CA ARG A 25 1.00 -14.27 -7.32
C ARG A 25 1.97 -14.06 -6.15
N ARG A 26 2.47 -15.17 -5.60
CA ARG A 26 3.56 -15.20 -4.60
C ARG A 26 4.77 -14.40 -5.11
N VAL A 27 5.27 -13.47 -4.31
CA VAL A 27 6.64 -12.95 -4.49
C VAL A 27 7.44 -13.23 -3.21
N GLY A 28 8.68 -13.70 -3.41
CA GLY A 28 9.55 -14.25 -2.37
C GLY A 28 10.06 -13.23 -1.35
N PRO A 29 10.87 -13.66 -0.37
CA PRO A 29 11.25 -12.84 0.77
C PRO A 29 12.17 -11.68 0.39
N HIS A 30 12.09 -10.62 1.20
CA HIS A 30 12.89 -9.39 1.17
C HIS A 30 14.33 -9.60 0.68
N ARG A 31 14.59 -9.24 -0.58
CA ARG A 31 15.89 -8.72 -1.00
C ARG A 31 15.79 -7.20 -1.02
N ARG A 32 16.89 -6.55 -0.65
CA ARG A 32 17.11 -5.09 -0.74
C ARG A 32 17.14 -4.66 -2.20
N ASP A 33 16.02 -4.74 -2.88
CA ASP A 33 15.89 -4.21 -4.21
C ASP A 33 15.25 -2.83 -4.06
N GLN A 34 16.10 -1.80 -4.04
CA GLN A 34 15.65 -0.50 -4.53
C GLN A 34 15.02 -0.74 -5.91
N PRO A 35 13.86 -0.14 -6.24
CA PRO A 35 13.32 -0.30 -7.57
C PRO A 35 14.39 0.17 -8.55
N ALA A 36 14.96 -0.79 -9.28
CA ALA A 36 16.02 -0.52 -10.24
C ALA A 36 15.47 0.46 -11.26
N ARG A 37 16.12 1.61 -11.40
CA ARG A 37 16.03 2.42 -12.61
C ARG A 37 16.57 1.53 -13.74
N SER A 38 15.70 0.82 -14.45
CA SER A 38 16.10 0.07 -15.63
C SER A 38 15.07 0.20 -16.74
N ALA A 39 15.54 0.86 -17.79
CA ALA A 39 14.96 0.88 -19.11
C ALA A 39 14.99 -0.54 -19.70
N ALA A 40 13.86 -1.24 -19.67
CA ALA A 40 13.56 -2.34 -20.57
C ALA A 40 12.03 -2.42 -20.72
N ARG A 41 11.53 -2.05 -21.91
CA ARG A 41 10.12 -2.12 -22.29
C ARG A 41 9.68 -3.59 -22.47
N GLY A 42 9.55 -4.30 -21.36
CA GLY A 42 8.63 -5.43 -21.23
C GLY A 42 7.56 -4.99 -20.25
N GLN A 43 6.28 -5.13 -20.62
CA GLN A 43 5.10 -4.63 -19.90
C GLN A 43 5.28 -4.62 -18.37
N VAL A 44 5.72 -3.47 -17.83
CA VAL A 44 6.00 -3.32 -16.40
C VAL A 44 4.66 -3.16 -15.73
N GLY A 45 4.24 -4.14 -14.93
CA GLY A 45 3.01 -4.04 -14.13
C GLY A 45 3.05 -2.78 -13.25
N ARG A 46 1.90 -2.14 -13.06
CA ARG A 46 1.77 -0.86 -12.34
C ARG A 46 2.37 -0.98 -10.93
N ALA A 47 3.01 0.07 -10.42
CA ALA A 47 3.47 0.15 -9.04
C ALA A 47 2.61 1.19 -8.32
N LEU A 48 1.91 0.79 -7.26
CA LEU A 48 0.93 1.63 -6.58
C LEU A 48 1.23 1.71 -5.08
N ILE A 49 1.30 2.91 -4.53
CA ILE A 49 1.37 3.13 -3.08
C ILE A 49 -0.05 3.17 -2.53
N LEU A 50 -0.35 2.31 -1.57
CA LEU A 50 -1.62 2.32 -0.85
C LEU A 50 -1.48 3.15 0.43
N GLU A 51 -2.33 4.15 0.59
CA GLU A 51 -2.41 4.91 1.84
C GLU A 51 -3.16 4.15 2.94
N SER A 52 -3.21 4.73 4.14
CA SER A 52 -3.90 4.12 5.29
C SER A 52 -5.42 4.04 5.12
N ALA A 53 -6.06 5.02 4.47
CA ALA A 53 -7.51 4.98 4.26
C ALA A 53 -7.93 3.84 3.33
N PHE A 54 -7.12 3.54 2.30
CA PHE A 54 -7.34 2.41 1.40
C PHE A 54 -7.47 1.10 2.18
N LEU A 55 -6.52 0.84 3.08
CA LEU A 55 -6.51 -0.39 3.87
C LEU A 55 -7.66 -0.48 4.86
N ARG A 56 -8.07 0.64 5.47
CA ARG A 56 -9.25 0.68 6.35
C ARG A 56 -10.53 0.36 5.59
N ASP A 57 -10.67 0.88 4.38
CA ASP A 57 -11.86 0.62 3.55
C ASP A 57 -11.88 -0.82 3.02
N LEU A 58 -10.70 -1.38 2.69
CA LEU A 58 -10.55 -2.80 2.36
C LEU A 58 -10.92 -3.70 3.55
N GLU A 59 -10.44 -3.40 4.76
CA GLU A 59 -10.79 -4.14 5.98
C GLU A 59 -12.31 -4.05 6.27
N ARG A 60 -12.89 -2.85 6.11
CA ARG A 60 -14.32 -2.61 6.31
C ARG A 60 -15.18 -3.39 5.32
N ALA A 61 -14.81 -3.41 4.04
CA ALA A 61 -15.47 -4.18 3.00
C ALA A 61 -15.45 -5.69 3.35
N HIS A 62 -14.27 -6.19 3.70
CA HIS A 62 -14.08 -7.59 4.11
C HIS A 62 -14.94 -7.96 5.34
N ARG A 63 -14.94 -7.13 6.39
CA ARG A 63 -15.74 -7.37 7.61
C ARG A 63 -17.24 -7.36 7.38
N ARG A 64 -17.72 -6.58 6.40
CA ARG A 64 -19.14 -6.42 6.09
C ARG A 64 -19.62 -7.41 5.02
N GLY A 65 -18.71 -8.13 4.36
CA GLY A 65 -19.05 -9.03 3.25
C GLY A 65 -19.63 -8.29 2.04
N VAL A 66 -19.34 -7.00 1.89
CA VAL A 66 -19.79 -6.18 0.75
C VAL A 66 -18.59 -5.76 -0.08
N THR A 67 -18.80 -5.66 -1.39
CA THR A 67 -17.86 -5.01 -2.30
C THR A 67 -17.80 -3.51 -1.96
N GLY A 68 -16.62 -2.92 -2.05
CA GLY A 68 -16.42 -1.48 -1.91
C GLY A 68 -15.27 -1.03 -2.82
N GLY A 69 -15.15 0.28 -3.04
CA GLY A 69 -14.20 0.84 -4.03
C GLY A 69 -12.77 0.31 -3.91
N ALA A 70 -12.27 0.10 -2.68
CA ALA A 70 -10.92 -0.47 -2.48
C ALA A 70 -10.80 -1.88 -3.07
N LEU A 71 -11.82 -2.73 -2.92
CA LEU A 71 -11.82 -4.09 -3.48
C LEU A 71 -11.97 -4.04 -5.02
N GLU A 72 -12.89 -3.24 -5.54
CA GLU A 72 -13.09 -3.05 -6.99
C GLU A 72 -11.82 -2.53 -7.66
N PHE A 73 -11.11 -1.61 -7.01
CA PHE A 73 -9.84 -1.10 -7.48
C PHE A 73 -8.76 -2.18 -7.52
N LEU A 74 -8.67 -3.05 -6.52
CA LEU A 74 -7.74 -4.19 -6.56
C LEU A 74 -8.11 -5.19 -7.66
N GLU A 75 -9.41 -5.45 -7.86
CA GLU A 75 -9.91 -6.34 -8.92
C GLU A 75 -9.63 -5.79 -10.32
N ALA A 76 -9.64 -4.46 -10.50
CA ALA A 76 -9.27 -3.79 -11.74
C ALA A 76 -7.73 -3.71 -11.95
N ASN A 77 -6.93 -3.90 -10.89
CA ASN A 77 -5.47 -3.74 -10.90
C ASN A 77 -4.74 -5.02 -10.45
N GLN A 78 -5.20 -6.20 -10.88
CA GLN A 78 -4.67 -7.49 -10.43
C GLN A 78 -3.17 -7.71 -10.74
N ASP A 79 -2.65 -7.06 -11.78
CA ASP A 79 -1.24 -7.13 -12.18
C ASP A 79 -0.36 -6.05 -11.52
N ALA A 80 -0.96 -5.18 -10.69
CA ALA A 80 -0.21 -4.14 -9.98
C ALA A 80 0.61 -4.71 -8.81
N ARG A 81 1.80 -4.17 -8.62
CA ARG A 81 2.59 -4.33 -7.41
C ARG A 81 2.14 -3.30 -6.39
N LEU A 82 1.79 -3.77 -5.20
CA LEU A 82 1.23 -2.94 -4.13
C LEU A 82 2.30 -2.64 -3.08
N TYR A 83 2.49 -1.36 -2.80
CA TYR A 83 3.49 -0.84 -1.89
C TYR A 83 2.83 -0.16 -0.69
N LEU A 84 3.43 -0.30 0.48
CA LEU A 84 3.00 0.36 1.72
C LEU A 84 4.11 1.23 2.27
N PRO A 85 3.89 2.53 2.51
CA PRO A 85 4.85 3.36 3.22
C PRO A 85 5.09 2.79 4.62
N PHE A 86 6.34 2.84 5.11
CA PHE A 86 6.71 2.36 6.45
C PHE A 86 5.82 2.93 7.56
N VAL A 87 5.41 4.20 7.43
CA VAL A 87 4.50 4.85 8.38
C VAL A 87 3.13 4.17 8.45
N VAL A 88 2.59 3.70 7.33
CA VAL A 88 1.32 2.97 7.28
C VAL A 88 1.45 1.59 7.95
N ALA A 89 2.60 0.93 7.76
CA ALA A 89 2.89 -0.32 8.49
C ALA A 89 2.86 -0.12 10.02
N GLY A 90 3.40 1.00 10.50
CA GLY A 90 3.33 1.42 11.90
C GLY A 90 1.91 1.75 12.38
N GLU A 91 1.12 2.45 11.57
CA GLU A 91 -0.29 2.73 11.87
C GLU A 91 -1.10 1.45 12.02
N ILE A 92 -0.90 0.46 11.14
CA ILE A 92 -1.56 -0.85 11.24
C ILE A 92 -1.16 -1.54 12.55
N ALA A 93 0.12 -1.51 12.92
CA ALA A 93 0.61 -2.12 14.17
C ALA A 93 -0.02 -1.48 15.43
N SER A 94 -0.44 -0.22 15.35
CA SER A 94 -1.11 0.47 16.47
C SER A 94 -2.54 -0.02 16.74
N GLY A 95 -3.16 -0.70 15.76
CA GLY A 95 -4.53 -1.20 15.86
C GLY A 95 -4.67 -2.38 16.81
N ILE A 96 -5.75 -2.40 17.61
CA ILE A 96 -6.03 -3.47 18.59
C ILE A 96 -6.08 -4.85 17.91
N SER A 97 -6.63 -4.92 16.70
CA SER A 97 -6.74 -6.16 15.91
C SER A 97 -5.38 -6.70 15.44
N MET A 98 -4.31 -5.89 15.48
CA MET A 98 -2.97 -6.20 14.96
C MET A 98 -1.89 -6.18 16.05
N ARG A 99 -2.28 -6.29 17.33
CA ARG A 99 -1.35 -6.40 18.47
C ARG A 99 -0.50 -7.67 18.45
N ASP A 100 -0.98 -8.72 17.80
CA ASP A 100 -0.22 -9.94 17.58
C ASP A 100 0.75 -9.74 16.41
N ARG A 101 2.05 -9.91 16.68
CA ARG A 101 3.12 -9.69 15.70
C ARG A 101 2.99 -10.59 14.48
N ALA A 102 2.68 -11.87 14.67
CA ALA A 102 2.55 -12.83 13.57
C ALA A 102 1.37 -12.48 12.66
N ARG A 103 0.25 -12.03 13.23
CA ARG A 103 -0.90 -11.53 12.48
C ARG A 103 -0.57 -10.27 11.68
N TRP A 104 0.16 -9.33 12.27
CA TRP A 104 0.62 -8.12 11.57
C TRP A 104 1.56 -8.47 10.40
N GLU A 105 2.52 -9.38 10.60
CA GLU A 105 3.42 -9.84 9.54
C GLU A 105 2.64 -10.57 8.43
N ALA A 106 1.68 -11.41 8.78
CA ALA A 106 0.82 -12.08 7.81
C ALA A 106 -0.05 -11.09 7.01
N PHE A 107 -0.54 -10.03 7.65
CA PHE A 107 -1.29 -8.96 6.98
C PHE A 107 -0.41 -8.20 5.98
N LEU A 108 0.85 -7.92 6.34
CA LEU A 108 1.77 -7.17 5.48
C LEU A 108 2.40 -8.02 4.37
N ALA A 109 2.43 -9.34 4.49
CA ALA A 109 3.05 -10.26 3.54
C ALA A 109 2.69 -10.05 2.05
N PRO A 110 1.48 -9.61 1.67
CA PRO A 110 1.14 -9.33 0.27
C PRO A 110 1.75 -8.04 -0.30
N TYR A 111 2.27 -7.15 0.55
CA TYR A 111 2.69 -5.80 0.18
C TYR A 111 4.21 -5.62 0.30
N TYR A 112 4.76 -4.69 -0.49
CA TYR A 112 6.14 -4.24 -0.34
C TYR A 112 6.19 -3.02 0.58
N VAL A 113 6.76 -3.18 1.78
CA VAL A 113 6.92 -2.05 2.70
C VAL A 113 8.11 -1.18 2.25
N LEU A 114 7.82 0.07 1.87
CA LEU A 114 8.82 1.06 1.45
C LEU A 114 9.47 1.72 2.68
N PRO A 115 10.81 1.67 2.82
CA PRO A 115 11.50 2.27 3.95
C PRO A 115 11.49 3.80 3.88
N LEU A 116 11.63 4.43 5.05
CA LEU A 116 12.02 5.84 5.16
C LEU A 116 13.50 5.97 4.80
N THR A 117 13.79 6.70 3.73
CA THR A 117 15.15 6.96 3.26
C THR A 117 15.51 8.45 3.44
N PRO A 118 16.79 8.83 3.26
CA PRO A 118 17.18 10.24 3.17
C PRO A 118 16.39 11.00 2.09
N ASP A 119 16.10 10.37 0.94
CA ASP A 119 15.32 10.99 -0.14
C ASP A 119 13.87 11.25 0.29
N VAL A 120 13.24 10.31 1.00
CA VAL A 120 11.91 10.52 1.59
C VAL A 120 11.94 11.68 2.59
N SER A 121 12.99 11.76 3.43
CA SER A 121 13.16 12.87 4.38
C SER A 121 13.30 14.22 3.68
N TRP A 122 14.04 14.27 2.56
CA TRP A 122 14.21 15.48 1.76
C TRP A 122 12.89 15.92 1.14
N GLN A 123 12.15 14.99 0.51
CA GLN A 123 10.84 15.28 -0.07
C GLN A 123 9.82 15.73 0.98
N TYR A 124 9.83 15.13 2.17
CA TYR A 124 9.01 15.56 3.30
C TYR A 124 9.31 17.02 3.65
N GLY A 125 10.58 17.39 3.82
CA GLY A 125 10.96 18.76 4.15
C GLY A 125 10.55 19.76 3.07
N ARG A 126 10.72 19.40 1.79
CA ARG A 126 10.30 20.22 0.65
C ARG A 126 8.79 20.43 0.64
N ALA A 127 8.01 19.36 0.74
CA ALA A 127 6.55 19.40 0.77
C ALA A 127 6.03 20.17 2.00
N PHE A 128 6.59 19.92 3.19
CA PHE A 128 6.23 20.63 4.42
C PHE A 128 6.38 22.15 4.29
N ARG A 129 7.55 22.62 3.83
CA ARG A 129 7.81 24.06 3.64
C ARG A 129 6.83 24.67 2.65
N HIS A 130 6.58 23.99 1.53
CA HIS A 130 5.62 24.45 0.53
C HIS A 130 4.21 24.57 1.12
N LEU A 131 3.69 23.50 1.73
CA LEU A 131 2.33 23.48 2.29
C LEU A 131 2.17 24.48 3.43
N ARG A 132 3.17 24.60 4.31
CA ARG A 132 3.17 25.56 5.42
C ARG A 132 3.11 27.00 4.91
N ASN A 133 3.94 27.35 3.93
CA ASN A 133 3.97 28.71 3.36
C ASN A 133 2.63 29.07 2.69
N ASN A 134 1.92 28.09 2.17
CA ASN A 134 0.60 28.25 1.55
C ASN A 134 -0.57 28.01 2.52
N ARG A 135 -0.32 27.88 3.83
CA ARG A 135 -1.32 27.60 4.88
C ARG A 135 -2.23 26.39 4.57
N ASN A 136 -1.68 25.38 3.93
CA ASN A 136 -2.42 24.23 3.41
C ASN A 136 -1.84 22.89 3.89
N LEU A 137 -1.35 22.85 5.13
CA LEU A 137 -0.77 21.64 5.73
C LEU A 137 -1.78 20.49 5.72
N ILE A 138 -1.25 19.30 5.44
CA ILE A 138 -1.93 18.01 5.60
C ILE A 138 -1.46 17.34 6.90
N ASP A 139 -2.11 16.24 7.30
CA ASP A 139 -1.67 15.49 8.48
C ASP A 139 -0.20 15.04 8.34
N ARG A 140 0.49 14.86 9.47
CA ARG A 140 1.91 14.51 9.48
C ARG A 140 2.18 13.15 8.87
N ASN A 141 1.33 12.15 9.11
CA ASN A 141 1.49 10.83 8.51
C ASN A 141 1.14 10.86 7.02
N ASP A 142 0.10 11.59 6.63
CA ASP A 142 -0.23 11.81 5.22
C ASP A 142 0.90 12.51 4.48
N LEU A 143 1.62 13.44 5.13
CA LEU A 143 2.79 14.08 4.57
C LEU A 143 3.97 13.12 4.37
N TRP A 144 4.16 12.15 5.27
CA TRP A 144 5.15 11.07 5.06
C TRP A 144 4.75 10.13 3.93
N ILE A 145 3.46 9.83 3.77
CA ILE A 145 2.93 9.06 2.63
C ILE A 145 3.19 9.82 1.32
N ALA A 146 2.84 11.10 1.26
CA ALA A 146 3.08 11.96 0.11
C ALA A 146 4.58 12.07 -0.23
N ALA A 147 5.44 12.26 0.78
CA ALA A 147 6.88 12.29 0.60
C ALA A 147 7.44 10.96 0.07
N THR A 148 6.85 9.84 0.48
CA THR A 148 7.19 8.51 -0.05
C THR A 148 6.82 8.42 -1.53
N GLY A 149 5.61 8.83 -1.93
CA GLY A 149 5.22 8.86 -3.34
C GLY A 149 6.14 9.73 -4.21
N LEU A 150 6.53 10.91 -3.71
CA LEU A 150 7.49 11.78 -4.38
C LEU A 150 8.88 11.15 -4.52
N ALA A 151 9.39 10.50 -3.48
CA ALA A 151 10.76 9.96 -3.48
C ALA A 151 10.89 8.69 -4.34
N TYR A 152 9.83 7.88 -4.40
CA TYR A 152 9.81 6.64 -5.19
C TYR A 152 9.21 6.82 -6.58
N GLU A 153 8.74 8.02 -6.92
CA GLU A 153 8.09 8.33 -8.21
C GLU A 153 6.93 7.36 -8.49
N MET A 154 6.08 7.15 -7.48
CA MET A 154 4.93 6.23 -7.53
C MET A 154 3.63 6.95 -7.14
N PRO A 155 2.50 6.64 -7.82
CA PRO A 155 1.20 7.20 -7.47
C PRO A 155 0.72 6.72 -6.11
N VAL A 156 0.12 7.64 -5.35
CA VAL A 156 -0.59 7.35 -4.10
C VAL A 156 -2.07 7.14 -4.40
N VAL A 157 -2.56 5.94 -4.10
CA VAL A 157 -3.97 5.57 -4.24
C VAL A 157 -4.72 5.97 -2.98
N THR A 158 -5.70 6.87 -3.10
CA THR A 158 -6.41 7.50 -1.98
C THR A 158 -7.83 7.91 -2.35
N ARG A 159 -8.75 7.91 -1.39
CA ARG A 159 -10.08 8.53 -1.53
C ARG A 159 -10.09 10.01 -1.12
N ASN A 160 -9.01 10.49 -0.51
CA ASN A 160 -8.82 11.86 -0.05
C ASN A 160 -8.05 12.67 -1.12
N VAL A 161 -8.47 12.58 -2.38
CA VAL A 161 -7.70 13.10 -3.53
C VAL A 161 -7.34 14.58 -3.38
N GLU A 162 -8.31 15.42 -3.01
CA GLU A 162 -8.11 16.86 -2.79
C GLU A 162 -7.18 17.18 -1.61
N HIS A 163 -6.94 16.23 -0.72
CA HIS A 163 -5.97 16.34 0.36
C HIS A 163 -4.54 16.17 -0.17
N PHE A 164 -4.30 15.09 -0.93
CA PHE A 164 -2.98 14.77 -1.46
C PHE A 164 -2.56 15.65 -2.66
N ARG A 165 -3.52 16.13 -3.47
CA ARG A 165 -3.26 17.07 -4.58
C ARG A 165 -2.64 18.40 -4.15
N ARG A 166 -2.70 18.72 -2.84
CA ARG A 166 -2.03 19.89 -2.26
C ARG A 166 -0.52 19.79 -2.35
N VAL A 167 0.02 18.57 -2.45
CA VAL A 167 1.46 18.31 -2.52
C VAL A 167 1.94 18.41 -3.98
N PRO A 168 2.78 19.40 -4.32
CA PRO A 168 3.19 19.59 -5.71
C PRO A 168 4.08 18.45 -6.22
N GLY A 169 3.73 17.94 -7.41
CA GLY A 169 4.46 16.86 -8.08
C GLY A 169 4.08 15.45 -7.61
N LEU A 170 3.14 15.32 -6.68
CA LEU A 170 2.64 14.01 -6.26
C LEU A 170 1.62 13.49 -7.27
N GLU A 171 1.84 12.28 -7.77
CA GLU A 171 0.83 11.55 -8.53
C GLU A 171 -0.20 10.93 -7.58
N VAL A 172 -1.48 11.16 -7.86
CA VAL A 172 -2.59 10.76 -6.99
C VAL A 172 -3.63 10.04 -7.83
N GLU A 173 -4.04 8.85 -7.38
CA GLU A 173 -5.09 8.06 -8.00
C GLU A 173 -6.26 7.87 -7.04
N SER A 174 -7.48 8.07 -7.55
CA SER A 174 -8.70 7.77 -6.83
C SER A 174 -9.09 6.30 -6.98
N TYR A 175 -9.83 5.79 -6.00
CA TYR A 175 -10.44 4.47 -6.02
C TYR A 175 -11.87 4.51 -5.46
#